data_AF-A0A7V9PRM8-F1
#
_entry.id   AF-A0A7V9PRM8-F1
#
_cell.length_a   1.000
_cell.length_b   1.000
_cell.length_c   1.000
_cell.angle_alpha   90.00
_cell.angle_beta   90.00
_cell.angle_gamma   90.00
#
_symmetry.space_group_name_H-M   'P 1'
#
loop_
_entity.id
_entity.type
_entity.pdbx_description
1 polymer ?
#
loop_
_entity_poly.entity_id
_entity_poly.type
_entity_poly.pdbx_seq_one_letter_code
_entity_poly.pdbx_strand_id
1 'polypeptide(L)'
;MTLRRSEQPQGHEIGRVAVRATGVGSLPGENVRAAVRLVVDELPDLPHLPELATRGAPAGMVGRAVGLLAGLGADLQPAGWRLTDAPGIDQRRARSQLAEDLDALEEHTQGHLGPLKLQVAGPWTLAAAVERPRGDRVLADHGARRDLAQSLAEGVAAHVADVARRVPG
;
A
#
# COMPACT_ATOMS: atom_id res chain seq x y z
N MET A 1 -9.39 -15.96 -68.64
CA MET A 1 -10.10 -16.95 -67.79
C MET A 1 -9.07 -17.54 -66.83
N THR A 2 -8.49 -16.74 -65.94
CA THR A 2 -8.97 -16.35 -64.60
C THR A 2 -8.96 -17.53 -63.62
N LEU A 3 -7.85 -17.71 -62.91
CA LEU A 3 -7.85 -18.38 -61.61
C LEU A 3 -7.33 -17.35 -60.59
N ARG A 4 -8.30 -16.84 -59.82
CA ARG A 4 -8.13 -15.87 -58.75
C ARG A 4 -7.27 -16.50 -57.65
N ARG A 5 -6.20 -15.79 -57.31
CA ARG A 5 -5.36 -15.97 -56.13
C ARG A 5 -6.24 -16.01 -54.88
N SER A 6 -6.06 -17.05 -54.09
CA SER A 6 -6.64 -17.27 -52.76
C SER A 6 -6.26 -16.11 -51.82
N GLU A 7 -7.22 -15.28 -51.46
CA GLU A 7 -7.10 -14.33 -50.35
C GLU A 7 -7.26 -15.12 -49.04
N GLN A 8 -6.16 -15.27 -48.29
CA GLN A 8 -6.21 -15.69 -46.90
C GLN A 8 -6.82 -14.54 -46.07
N PRO A 9 -7.80 -14.81 -45.19
CA PRO A 9 -8.30 -13.78 -44.31
C PRO A 9 -7.21 -13.45 -43.28
N GLN A 10 -6.69 -12.23 -43.35
CA GLN A 10 -5.80 -11.68 -42.33
C GLN A 10 -6.59 -11.63 -41.02
N GLY A 11 -6.19 -12.47 -40.07
CA GLY A 11 -6.74 -12.48 -38.72
C GLY A 11 -6.59 -11.10 -38.12
N HIS A 12 -7.72 -10.47 -37.82
CA HIS A 12 -7.79 -9.24 -37.07
C HIS A 12 -7.24 -9.54 -35.67
N GLU A 13 -6.02 -9.10 -35.38
CA GLU A 13 -5.50 -9.01 -34.03
C GLU A 13 -6.40 -8.01 -33.29
N ILE A 14 -7.46 -8.54 -32.69
CA ILE A 14 -8.28 -7.81 -31.73
C ILE A 14 -7.33 -7.42 -30.60
N GLY A 15 -6.81 -6.20 -30.68
CA GLY A 15 -5.96 -5.60 -29.66
C GLY A 15 -6.59 -5.89 -28.31
N ARG A 16 -5.90 -6.71 -27.52
CA ARG A 16 -6.40 -7.22 -26.25
C ARG A 16 -6.82 -5.99 -25.45
N VAL A 17 -8.13 -5.81 -25.23
CA VAL A 17 -8.62 -4.78 -24.32
C VAL A 17 -7.97 -5.13 -22.98
N ALA A 18 -7.00 -4.34 -22.54
CA ALA A 18 -6.30 -4.58 -21.29
C ALA A 18 -7.31 -4.42 -20.16
N VAL A 19 -7.80 -5.55 -19.64
CA VAL A 19 -8.68 -5.58 -18.48
C VAL A 19 -7.80 -5.43 -17.25
N ARG A 20 -7.74 -4.22 -16.69
CA ARG A 20 -7.00 -3.96 -15.45
C ARG A 20 -7.78 -4.50 -14.26
N ALA A 21 -7.23 -5.50 -13.60
CA ALA A 21 -7.70 -6.03 -12.32
C ALA A 21 -6.64 -5.80 -11.23
N THR A 22 -7.06 -5.61 -9.98
CA THR A 22 -6.15 -5.45 -8.85
C THR A 22 -6.83 -5.87 -7.53
N GLY A 23 -6.06 -6.06 -6.47
CA GLY A 23 -6.60 -6.42 -5.15
C GLY A 23 -7.18 -5.23 -4.40
N VAL A 24 -8.18 -5.47 -3.53
CA VAL A 24 -8.88 -4.43 -2.76
C VAL A 24 -8.61 -4.47 -1.26
N GLY A 25 -7.92 -5.49 -0.75
CA GLY A 25 -7.78 -5.69 0.68
C GLY A 25 -6.62 -6.62 1.04
N SER A 26 -6.64 -7.11 2.28
CA SER A 26 -5.58 -7.92 2.85
C SER A 26 -5.55 -9.33 2.22
N LEU A 27 -4.35 -9.85 2.01
CA LEU A 27 -4.14 -11.25 1.66
C LEU A 27 -3.93 -12.08 2.94
N PRO A 28 -4.38 -13.34 2.97
CA PRO A 28 -4.05 -14.25 4.06
C PRO A 28 -2.57 -14.63 4.04
N GLY A 29 -2.01 -14.94 5.22
CA GLY A 29 -0.65 -15.42 5.39
C GLY A 29 0.32 -14.38 5.95
N GLU A 30 1.58 -14.79 6.11
CA GLU A 30 2.61 -13.99 6.79
C GLU A 30 3.87 -13.78 5.95
N ASN A 31 4.03 -14.52 4.84
CA ASN A 31 5.21 -14.44 3.99
C ASN A 31 5.00 -13.35 2.92
N VAL A 32 5.58 -12.16 3.13
CA VAL A 32 5.43 -11.04 2.20
C VAL A 32 6.00 -11.32 0.82
N ARG A 33 7.15 -11.98 0.73
CA ARG A 33 7.81 -12.27 -0.54
C ARG A 33 6.95 -13.18 -1.42
N ALA A 34 6.38 -14.23 -0.82
CA ALA A 34 5.44 -15.11 -1.51
C ALA A 34 4.17 -14.38 -1.95
N ALA A 35 3.63 -13.50 -1.10
CA ALA A 35 2.42 -12.73 -1.41
C ALA A 35 2.65 -11.71 -2.54
N VAL A 36 3.78 -11.00 -2.51
CA VAL A 36 4.17 -10.06 -3.57
C VAL A 36 4.35 -10.78 -4.89
N ARG A 37 5.09 -11.90 -4.91
CA ARG A 37 5.29 -12.69 -6.13
C ARG A 37 3.95 -13.12 -6.73
N LEU A 38 3.05 -13.64 -5.90
CA LEU A 38 1.69 -14.01 -6.33
C LEU A 38 0.96 -12.82 -6.99
N VAL A 39 1.01 -11.63 -6.38
CA VAL A 39 0.34 -10.44 -6.94
C VAL A 39 0.94 -10.00 -8.26
N VAL A 40 2.27 -9.99 -8.38
CA VAL A 40 2.95 -9.60 -9.63
C VAL A 40 2.66 -10.61 -10.75
N ASP A 41 2.68 -11.90 -10.44
CA ASP A 41 2.44 -12.97 -11.42
C ASP A 41 0.97 -12.99 -11.90
N GLU A 42 0.00 -12.80 -11.00
CA GLU A 42 -1.43 -12.94 -11.30
C GLU A 42 -2.09 -11.63 -11.77
N LEU A 43 -1.53 -10.47 -11.42
CA LEU A 43 -2.09 -9.14 -11.73
C LEU A 43 -1.07 -8.23 -12.45
N PRO A 44 -0.47 -8.66 -13.57
CA PRO A 44 0.64 -7.95 -14.21
C PRO A 44 0.25 -6.57 -14.75
N ASP A 45 -1.02 -6.34 -15.08
CA ASP A 45 -1.49 -5.06 -15.65
C ASP A 45 -1.65 -3.94 -14.60
N LEU A 46 -1.82 -4.29 -13.32
CA LEU A 46 -1.96 -3.36 -12.20
C LEU A 46 -1.60 -4.05 -10.86
N PRO A 47 -0.32 -4.42 -10.66
CA PRO A 47 0.14 -5.01 -9.41
C PRO A 47 -0.05 -4.03 -8.25
N HIS A 48 -0.09 -4.55 -7.03
CA HIS A 48 -0.24 -3.75 -5.83
C HIS A 48 0.62 -4.29 -4.70
N LEU A 49 0.90 -3.46 -3.70
CA LEU A 49 1.55 -3.94 -2.47
C LEU A 49 0.51 -4.67 -1.60
N PRO A 50 0.58 -6.01 -1.43
CA PRO A 50 -0.37 -6.72 -0.59
C PRO A 50 -0.22 -6.30 0.88
N GLU A 51 -1.32 -6.30 1.60
CA GLU A 51 -1.36 -6.14 3.05
C GLU A 51 -1.51 -7.51 3.73
N LEU A 52 -0.61 -7.85 4.64
CA LEU A 52 -0.61 -9.13 5.37
C LEU A 52 -0.91 -8.92 6.85
N ALA A 53 -2.19 -8.66 7.17
CA ALA A 53 -2.63 -8.32 8.52
C ALA A 53 -2.35 -9.41 9.57
N THR A 54 -2.19 -10.68 9.17
CA THR A 54 -1.84 -11.79 10.06
C THR A 54 -0.45 -11.61 10.71
N ARG A 55 0.43 -10.80 10.11
CA ARG A 55 1.74 -10.43 10.70
C ARG A 55 1.62 -9.48 11.91
N GLY A 56 0.40 -9.15 12.32
CA GLY A 56 0.07 -8.38 13.51
C GLY A 56 -0.30 -6.93 13.22
N ALA A 57 -0.69 -6.22 14.27
CA ALA A 57 -1.20 -4.84 14.20
C ALA A 57 -0.31 -3.85 13.42
N PRO A 58 1.04 -3.91 13.47
CA PRO A 58 1.87 -3.01 12.67
C PRO A 58 1.85 -3.27 11.17
N ALA A 59 1.49 -4.48 10.72
CA ALA A 59 1.44 -4.84 9.30
C ALA A 59 0.07 -4.60 8.64
N GLY A 60 -0.99 -4.48 9.44
CA GLY A 60 -2.34 -4.16 8.96
C GLY A 60 -2.50 -2.69 8.55
N MET A 61 -3.64 -2.37 7.95
CA MET A 61 -3.99 -1.06 7.39
C MET A 61 -3.63 0.13 8.28
N VAL A 62 -4.04 0.08 9.56
CA VAL A 62 -3.81 1.16 10.53
C VAL A 62 -2.33 1.27 10.89
N GLY A 63 -1.66 0.14 11.15
CA GLY A 63 -0.24 0.12 11.49
C GLY A 63 0.63 0.67 10.37
N ARG A 64 0.37 0.27 9.12
CA ARG A 64 1.06 0.81 7.94
C ARG A 64 0.91 2.33 7.85
N ALA A 65 -0.31 2.85 8.00
CA ALA A 65 -0.56 4.29 7.98
C ALA A 65 0.13 5.03 9.15
N VAL A 66 0.13 4.45 10.36
CA VAL A 66 0.86 5.00 11.52
C VAL A 66 2.38 5.05 11.27
N GLY A 67 2.95 4.02 10.62
CA GLY A 67 4.36 3.99 10.25
C GLY A 67 4.77 5.10 9.27
N LEU A 68 3.82 5.64 8.52
CA LEU A 68 4.01 6.73 7.57
C LEU A 68 3.96 8.12 8.22
N LEU A 69 3.34 8.29 9.40
CA LEU A 69 3.18 9.61 10.02
C LEU A 69 4.52 10.35 10.15
N ALA A 70 4.55 11.59 9.64
CA ALA A 70 5.69 12.49 9.72
C ALA A 70 5.54 13.43 10.93
N GLY A 71 6.53 13.46 11.83
CA GLY A 71 6.53 14.37 12.98
C GLY A 71 5.57 14.02 14.13
N LEU A 72 4.68 13.03 13.98
CA LEU A 72 3.82 12.51 15.05
C LEU A 72 4.32 11.15 15.54
N GLY A 73 4.36 10.99 16.87
CA GLY A 73 4.64 9.72 17.53
C GLY A 73 3.39 8.88 17.70
N ALA A 74 3.55 7.56 17.71
CA ALA A 74 2.53 6.64 18.18
C ALA A 74 3.11 5.41 18.88
N ASP A 75 2.32 4.82 19.77
CA ASP A 75 2.56 3.51 20.38
C ASP A 75 1.34 2.60 20.22
N LEU A 76 1.55 1.30 20.44
CA LEU A 76 0.48 0.31 20.40
C LEU A 76 0.08 -0.08 21.82
N GLN A 77 -1.15 0.24 22.20
CA GLN A 77 -1.76 -0.13 23.47
C GLN A 77 -2.71 -1.33 23.28
N PRO A 78 -3.15 -2.00 24.35
CA PRO A 78 -4.17 -3.05 24.26
C PRO A 78 -5.47 -2.60 23.57
N ALA A 79 -5.83 -1.32 23.71
CA ALA A 79 -7.01 -0.72 23.06
C ALA A 79 -6.79 -0.33 21.58
N GLY A 80 -5.54 -0.35 21.11
CA GLY A 80 -5.15 0.02 19.76
C GLY A 80 -4.04 1.07 19.72
N TRP A 81 -3.90 1.72 18.57
CA TRP A 81 -2.88 2.74 18.36
C TRP A 81 -3.23 4.03 19.10
N ARG A 82 -2.23 4.64 19.72
CA ARG A 82 -2.37 5.92 20.43
C ARG A 82 -1.24 6.86 20.05
N LEU A 83 -1.57 8.13 19.83
CA LEU A 83 -0.57 9.18 19.59
C LEU A 83 0.26 9.44 20.84
N THR A 84 1.53 9.76 20.64
CA THR A 84 2.52 10.06 21.67
C THR A 84 3.36 11.27 21.27
N ASP A 85 4.09 11.85 22.23
CA ASP A 85 4.94 13.02 22.00
C ASP A 85 6.14 12.72 21.10
N ALA A 86 6.56 11.45 21.01
CA ALA A 86 7.68 11.02 20.18
C ALA A 86 7.47 9.59 19.63
N PRO A 87 8.07 9.24 18.46
CA PRO A 87 7.95 7.92 17.88
C PRO A 87 8.43 6.78 18.80
N GLY A 88 7.50 5.88 19.15
CA GLY A 88 7.74 4.70 19.97
C GLY A 88 8.37 3.53 19.22
N ILE A 89 8.64 2.43 19.93
CA ILE A 89 9.14 1.17 19.35
C ILE A 89 8.12 0.59 18.36
N ASP A 90 6.83 0.66 18.67
CA ASP A 90 5.77 0.06 17.84
C ASP A 90 5.62 0.75 16.48
N GLN A 91 5.66 2.08 16.45
CA GLN A 91 5.66 2.84 15.19
C GLN A 91 6.90 2.54 14.36
N ARG A 92 8.09 2.43 14.99
CA ARG A 92 9.30 2.00 14.29
C ARG A 92 9.16 0.59 13.72
N ARG A 93 8.56 -0.34 14.47
CA ARG A 93 8.26 -1.70 13.99
C ARG A 93 7.30 -1.68 12.79
N ALA A 94 6.27 -0.84 12.81
CA ALA A 94 5.37 -0.66 11.66
C ALA A 94 6.12 -0.17 10.42
N ARG A 95 6.97 0.85 10.59
CA ARG A 95 7.82 1.38 9.51
C ARG A 95 8.79 0.33 8.97
N SER A 96 9.43 -0.45 9.85
CA SER A 96 10.35 -1.53 9.44
C SER A 96 9.64 -2.63 8.66
N GLN A 97 8.44 -3.05 9.07
CA GLN A 97 7.67 -4.04 8.30
C GLN A 97 7.24 -3.50 6.94
N LEU A 98 6.79 -2.24 6.86
CA LEU A 98 6.47 -1.64 5.57
C LEU A 98 7.71 -1.54 4.66
N ALA A 99 8.88 -1.23 5.22
CA ALA A 99 10.13 -1.23 4.45
C ALA A 99 10.48 -2.62 3.90
N GLU A 100 10.34 -3.67 4.72
CA GLU A 100 10.51 -5.06 4.28
C GLU A 100 9.52 -5.42 3.17
N ASP A 101 8.28 -4.97 3.27
CA ASP A 101 7.27 -5.19 2.23
C ASP A 101 7.64 -4.50 0.92
N LEU A 102 8.24 -3.31 0.98
CA LEU A 102 8.75 -2.58 -0.18
C LEU A 102 10.01 -3.22 -0.78
N ASP A 103 10.91 -3.75 0.05
CA ASP A 103 12.08 -4.48 -0.43
C ASP A 103 11.64 -5.75 -1.19
N ALA A 104 10.61 -6.44 -0.70
CA ALA A 104 10.02 -7.58 -1.40
C ALA A 104 9.34 -7.18 -2.72
N LEU A 105 8.62 -6.05 -2.73
CA LEU A 105 8.03 -5.49 -3.94
C LEU A 105 9.09 -5.21 -4.99
N GLU A 106 10.13 -4.47 -4.62
CA GLU A 106 11.24 -4.09 -5.50
C GLU A 106 11.93 -5.31 -6.13
N GLU A 107 12.16 -6.37 -5.35
CA GLU A 107 12.76 -7.62 -5.85
C GLU A 107 11.92 -8.27 -6.96
N HIS A 108 10.59 -8.22 -6.84
CA HIS A 108 9.68 -8.90 -7.77
C HIS A 108 9.17 -8.01 -8.91
N THR A 109 9.36 -6.69 -8.85
CA THR A 109 8.97 -5.76 -9.91
C THR A 109 10.14 -5.33 -10.80
N GLN A 110 11.25 -6.07 -10.81
CA GLN A 110 12.39 -5.77 -11.67
C GLN A 110 11.99 -5.81 -13.16
N GLY A 111 12.14 -4.68 -13.84
CA GLY A 111 11.74 -4.54 -15.25
C GLY A 111 10.23 -4.35 -15.48
N HIS A 112 9.43 -4.19 -14.41
CA HIS A 112 8.03 -3.81 -14.54
C HIS A 112 7.91 -2.42 -15.17
N LEU A 113 7.08 -2.30 -16.20
CA LEU A 113 6.77 -1.04 -16.89
C LEU A 113 5.26 -0.87 -16.85
N GLY A 114 4.77 0.13 -16.13
CA GLY A 114 3.35 0.39 -16.00
C GLY A 114 2.91 0.71 -14.57
N PRO A 115 1.60 0.97 -14.40
CA PRO A 115 1.07 1.45 -13.14
C PRO A 115 1.23 0.43 -12.02
N LEU A 116 1.55 0.93 -10.84
CA LEU A 116 1.58 0.19 -9.58
C LEU A 116 0.55 0.83 -8.64
N LYS A 117 -0.32 0.01 -8.03
CA LYS A 117 -1.27 0.48 -7.04
C LYS A 117 -0.66 0.45 -5.63
N LEU A 118 -0.71 1.60 -4.97
CA LEU A 118 -0.47 1.74 -3.53
C LEU A 118 -1.79 2.05 -2.80
N GLN A 119 -1.85 1.71 -1.51
CA GLN A 119 -3.02 1.94 -0.67
C GLN A 119 -2.61 2.32 0.74
N VAL A 120 -3.28 3.33 1.30
CA VAL A 120 -3.04 3.84 2.65
C VAL A 120 -4.38 4.19 3.29
N ALA A 121 -4.52 3.93 4.59
CA ALA A 121 -5.68 4.37 5.36
C ALA A 121 -5.78 5.90 5.32
N GLY A 122 -6.92 6.44 4.88
CA GLY A 122 -7.13 7.89 4.83
C GLY A 122 -7.21 8.54 6.22
N PRO A 123 -7.16 9.88 6.29
CA PRO A 123 -7.09 10.61 7.56
C PRO A 123 -8.31 10.39 8.46
N TRP A 124 -9.51 10.22 7.90
CA TRP A 124 -10.72 9.94 8.69
C TRP A 124 -10.72 8.53 9.27
N THR A 125 -10.34 7.53 8.48
CA THR A 125 -10.18 6.15 8.95
C THR A 125 -9.14 6.10 10.07
N LEU A 126 -8.00 6.76 9.87
CA LEU A 126 -6.93 6.80 10.85
C LEU A 126 -7.35 7.54 12.13
N ALA A 127 -8.04 8.68 12.01
CA ALA A 127 -8.54 9.44 13.15
C ALA A 127 -9.58 8.65 13.98
N ALA A 128 -10.37 7.79 13.35
CA ALA A 128 -11.32 6.90 14.03
C ALA A 128 -10.64 5.71 14.71
N ALA A 129 -9.48 5.27 14.20
CA ALA A 129 -8.75 4.10 14.70
C ALA A 129 -7.66 4.44 15.74
N VAL A 130 -7.24 5.70 15.83
CA VAL A 130 -6.15 6.15 16.71
C VAL A 130 -6.68 6.99 17.87
N GLU A 131 -6.17 6.73 19.07
CA GLU A 131 -6.47 7.48 20.29
C GLU A 131 -5.49 8.63 20.52
N ARG A 132 -5.96 9.70 21.16
CA ARG A 132 -5.11 10.76 21.71
C ARG A 132 -4.46 10.29 23.02
N PRO A 133 -3.38 10.94 23.50
CA PRO A 133 -2.75 10.58 24.78
C PRO A 133 -3.72 10.53 25.97
N ARG A 134 -4.80 11.32 25.93
CA ARG A 134 -5.81 11.45 26.99
C ARG A 134 -7.01 10.50 26.83
N GLY A 135 -6.95 9.54 25.91
CA GLY A 135 -7.80 8.35 25.89
C GLY A 135 -9.05 8.39 25.00
N ASP A 136 -9.34 9.49 24.32
CA ASP A 136 -10.42 9.54 23.33
C ASP A 136 -9.88 9.50 21.89
N ARG A 137 -10.75 9.22 20.92
CA ARG A 137 -10.35 9.13 19.51
C ARG A 137 -9.86 10.47 18.99
N VAL A 138 -8.83 10.46 18.14
CA VAL A 138 -8.39 11.66 17.40
C VAL A 138 -9.57 12.31 16.67
N LEU A 139 -10.52 11.49 16.18
CA LEU A 139 -11.77 11.92 15.56
C LEU A 139 -12.55 12.98 16.35
N ALA A 140 -12.51 12.95 17.67
CA ALA A 140 -13.26 13.86 18.54
C ALA A 140 -12.69 15.28 18.57
N ASP A 141 -11.43 15.48 18.16
CA ASP A 141 -10.73 16.75 18.28
C ASP A 141 -10.37 17.32 16.90
N HIS A 142 -10.76 18.56 16.65
CA HIS A 142 -10.52 19.21 15.37
C HIS A 142 -9.04 19.48 15.10
N GLY A 143 -8.28 19.93 16.11
CA GLY A 143 -6.85 20.16 15.99
C GLY A 143 -6.10 18.88 15.71
N ALA A 144 -6.36 17.83 16.50
CA ALA A 144 -5.72 16.53 16.34
C ALA A 144 -6.03 15.90 14.97
N ARG A 145 -7.25 16.03 14.44
CA ARG A 145 -7.59 15.59 13.07
C ARG A 145 -6.78 16.31 12.01
N ARG A 146 -6.63 17.64 12.14
CA ARG A 146 -5.85 18.46 11.22
C ARG A 146 -4.39 18.06 11.25
N ASP A 147 -3.80 17.95 12.43
CA ASP A 147 -2.39 17.61 12.62
C ASP A 147 -2.10 16.19 12.11
N LEU A 148 -2.99 15.23 12.38
CA LEU A 148 -2.90 13.87 11.85
C LEU A 148 -2.97 13.86 10.31
N ALA A 149 -3.91 14.61 9.71
CA ALA A 149 -4.05 14.66 8.27
C ALA A 149 -2.83 15.28 7.59
N GLN A 150 -2.27 16.35 8.17
CA GLN A 150 -1.05 16.99 7.69
C GLN A 150 0.14 16.03 7.77
N SER A 151 0.34 15.40 8.93
CA SER A 151 1.39 14.41 9.16
C SER A 151 1.31 13.22 8.21
N LEU A 152 0.10 12.73 7.93
CA LEU A 152 -0.15 11.64 7.00
C LEU A 152 0.12 12.07 5.55
N ALA A 153 -0.29 13.28 5.14
CA ALA A 153 -0.07 13.78 3.78
C ALA A 153 1.43 13.88 3.46
N GLU A 154 2.22 14.43 4.39
CA GLU A 154 3.68 14.50 4.27
C GLU A 154 4.31 13.09 4.21
N GLY A 155 3.86 12.19 5.07
CA GLY A 155 4.28 10.79 5.10
C GLY A 155 3.99 10.03 3.79
N VAL A 156 2.79 10.21 3.25
CA VAL A 156 2.36 9.58 1.99
C VAL A 156 3.15 10.13 0.82
N ALA A 157 3.42 11.45 0.77
CA ALA A 157 4.26 12.03 -0.28
C ALA A 157 5.67 11.42 -0.27
N ALA A 158 6.28 11.27 0.91
CA ALA A 158 7.59 10.62 1.05
C ALA A 158 7.54 9.12 0.67
N HIS A 159 6.47 8.42 1.03
CA HIS A 159 6.27 7.01 0.68
C HIS A 159 6.13 6.80 -0.83
N VAL A 160 5.31 7.60 -1.50
CA VAL A 160 5.15 7.54 -2.97
C VAL A 160 6.48 7.85 -3.66
N ALA A 161 7.22 8.85 -3.19
CA ALA A 161 8.54 9.16 -3.73
C ALA A 161 9.54 8.00 -3.53
N ASP A 162 9.50 7.29 -2.40
CA ASP A 162 10.33 6.11 -2.17
C ASP A 162 9.97 4.97 -3.11
N VAL A 163 8.68 4.66 -3.24
CA VAL A 163 8.20 3.62 -4.16
C VAL A 163 8.58 3.93 -5.61
N ALA A 164 8.40 5.18 -6.06
CA ALA A 164 8.75 5.59 -7.42
C ALA A 164 10.25 5.45 -7.72
N ARG A 165 11.12 5.53 -6.71
CA ARG A 165 12.57 5.25 -6.89
C ARG A 165 12.86 3.76 -7.03
N ARG A 166 12.14 2.92 -6.27
CA ARG A 166 12.31 1.45 -6.24
C ARG A 166 11.71 0.78 -7.47
N VAL A 167 10.59 1.32 -7.96
CA VAL A 167 9.82 0.80 -9.09
C VAL A 167 9.57 1.94 -10.08
N PRO A 168 10.49 2.20 -11.02
CA PRO A 168 10.42 3.36 -11.94
C PRO A 168 9.38 3.25 -13.07
N GLY A 169 8.64 2.14 -13.12
CA GLY A 169 7.69 1.79 -14.18
C GLY A 169 6.48 2.70 -14.29
#